data_AF-A0A931UT54-F1
#
_entry.id   AF-A0A931UT54-F1
#
_cell.length_a   1.000
_cell.length_b   1.000
_cell.length_c   1.000
_cell.angle_alpha   90.00
_cell.angle_beta   90.00
_cell.angle_gamma   90.00
#
_symmetry.space_group_name_H-M   'P 1'
#
loop_
_entity.id
_entity.type
_entity.pdbx_description
1 polymer ?
#
loop_
_entity_poly.entity_id
_entity_poly.type
_entity_poly.pdbx_seq_one_letter_code
_entity_poly.pdbx_strand_id
1 'polypeptide(L)' 'MRLEKRWTTETRTVAVVLEWFNVLFQEEAFDWRCDDRTRQCTPEYIGPVTIPSIGVEGAF' A
#
# COMPACT_ATOMS: atom_id res chain seq x y z
N MET A 1 0.15 -7.78 -2.84
CA MET A 1 -0.78 -8.77 -3.46
C MET A 1 -1.34 -8.15 -4.74
N ARG A 2 -1.39 -8.90 -5.85
CA ARG A 2 -1.94 -8.43 -7.14
C ARG A 2 -2.99 -9.40 -7.64
N LEU A 3 -4.13 -8.88 -8.04
CA LEU A 3 -5.21 -9.61 -8.71
C LEU A 3 -5.44 -8.99 -10.08
N GLU A 4 -5.50 -9.83 -11.11
CA GLU A 4 -5.66 -9.38 -12.48
C GLU A 4 -6.76 -10.17 -13.18
N LYS A 5 -7.63 -9.45 -13.90
CA LYS A 5 -8.59 -10.02 -14.83
C LYS A 5 -8.27 -9.55 -16.23
N ARG A 6 -7.77 -10.45 -17.07
CA ARG A 6 -7.40 -10.18 -18.47
C ARG A 6 -8.42 -10.77 -19.44
N TRP A 7 -8.75 -10.00 -20.48
CA TRP A 7 -9.51 -10.42 -21.65
C TRP A 7 -8.63 -10.22 -22.90
N THR A 8 -8.55 -11.25 -23.73
CA THR A 8 -7.78 -11.22 -24.98
C THR A 8 -8.70 -11.50 -26.17
N THR A 9 -8.48 -10.77 -27.27
CA THR A 9 -9.07 -10.96 -28.60
C THR A 9 -7.91 -11.02 -29.61
N GLU A 10 -8.15 -11.41 -30.87
CA GLU A 10 -7.10 -11.67 -31.88
C GLU A 10 -6.02 -10.57 -31.99
N THR A 11 -6.37 -9.30 -31.76
CA THR A 11 -5.45 -8.16 -31.88
C THR A 11 -5.42 -7.25 -30.66
N ARG A 12 -6.20 -7.53 -29.62
CA ARG A 12 -6.39 -6.60 -28.49
C ARG A 12 -6.39 -7.33 -27.17
N THR A 13 -5.79 -6.70 -26.18
CA THR A 13 -5.83 -7.17 -24.80
C THR A 13 -6.29 -6.03 -23.91
N VAL A 14 -7.21 -6.34 -22.99
CA VAL A 14 -7.63 -5.44 -21.91
C VAL A 14 -7.49 -6.20 -20.60
N ALA A 15 -6.92 -5.58 -19.58
CA ALA A 15 -6.83 -6.15 -18.24
C ALA A 15 -7.27 -5.14 -17.19
N VAL A 16 -8.03 -5.60 -16.21
CA VAL A 16 -8.30 -4.87 -14.98
C VAL A 16 -7.39 -5.42 -13.90
N VAL A 17 -6.67 -4.52 -13.24
CA VAL A 17 -5.64 -4.84 -12.26
C VAL A 17 -6.04 -4.23 -10.92
N LEU A 18 -5.95 -5.03 -9.86
CA LEU A 18 -6.12 -4.62 -8.48
C LEU A 18 -4.84 -4.99 -7.73
N GLU A 19 -4.18 -4.01 -7.12
CA GLU A 19 -2.95 -4.25 -6.37
C GLU A 19 -3.08 -3.70 -4.96
N TRP A 20 -2.49 -4.42 -4.01
CA TRP A 20 -2.26 -3.98 -2.65
C TRP A 20 -0.77 -4.05 -2.41
N PHE A 21 -0.15 -2.88 -2.31
CA PHE A 21 1.26 -2.74 -2.00
C PHE A 21 1.42 -2.52 -0.50
N ASN A 22 2.09 -3.44 0.19
CA ASN A 22 2.40 -3.28 1.60
C ASN A 22 3.69 -2.48 1.72
N VAL A 23 3.58 -1.22 2.14
CA VAL A 23 4.74 -0.34 2.39
C VAL A 23 5.35 -0.66 3.74
N LEU A 24 4.51 -0.92 4.76
CA LEU A 24 4.93 -1.36 6.08
C LEU A 24 4.18 -2.65 6.41
N PHE A 25 4.90 -3.76 6.62
CA PHE A 25 4.31 -5.06 6.94
C PHE A 25 3.89 -5.18 8.41
N GLN A 26 4.51 -4.40 9.28
CA GLN A 26 4.29 -4.37 10.73
C GLN A 26 4.35 -2.92 11.23
N GLU A 27 3.86 -2.66 12.45
CA GLU A 27 3.98 -1.36 13.10
C GLU A 27 5.44 -1.05 13.41
N GLU A 28 5.92 0.10 12.95
CA GLU A 28 7.29 0.57 13.17
C GLU A 28 7.26 1.90 13.93
N ALA A 29 8.16 2.07 14.89
CA ALA A 29 8.33 3.35 15.58
C ALA A 29 8.94 4.35 14.60
N PHE A 30 8.25 5.45 14.30
CA PHE A 30 8.70 6.46 13.34
C PHE A 30 9.03 7.80 13.98
N ASP A 31 8.52 8.06 15.18
CA ASP A 31 8.82 9.27 15.94
C ASP A 31 8.75 8.99 17.45
N TRP A 32 9.19 9.96 18.24
CA TRP A 32 9.09 9.95 19.70
C TRP A 32 8.39 11.22 20.17
N ARG A 33 7.25 11.04 20.81
CA ARG A 33 6.53 12.14 21.42
C ARG A 33 6.99 12.32 22.86
N CYS A 34 7.64 13.45 23.14
CA CYS A 34 8.08 13.79 24.49
C CYS A 34 7.15 14.83 25.12
N ASP A 35 6.78 14.62 26.38
CA ASP A 35 6.06 15.60 27.20
C ASP A 35 7.02 16.31 28.16
N ASP A 36 7.20 17.62 27.94
CA ASP A 36 8.10 18.46 28.72
C ASP A 36 7.72 18.56 30.21
N ARG A 37 6.44 18.33 30.55
CA ARG A 37 5.95 18.41 31.94
C ARG A 37 6.28 17.17 32.74
N THR A 38 6.22 16.00 32.10
CA THR A 38 6.45 14.70 32.74
C THR A 38 7.84 14.15 32.47
N ARG A 39 8.60 14.76 31.53
CA ARG A 39 9.89 14.30 31.01
C ARG A 39 9.86 12.86 30.49
N GLN A 40 8.69 12.40 30.06
CA GLN A 40 8.49 11.07 29.50
C GLN A 40 8.41 11.18 27.98
N CYS A 41 9.08 10.24 27.30
CA CYS A 41 8.98 10.09 25.85
C CYS A 41 8.31 8.76 25.54
N THR A 42 7.28 8.79 24.72
CA THR A 42 6.56 7.61 24.23
C THR A 42 6.80 7.45 22.73
N PRO A 43 7.14 6.25 22.25
CA PRO A 43 7.31 6.00 20.83
C PRO A 43 5.97 6.14 20.09
N GLU A 44 5.98 6.81 18.95
CA GLU A 44 4.85 6.90 18.03
C GLU A 44 5.06 5.88 16.90
N TYR A 45 4.06 5.02 16.70
CA TYR A 45 4.12 3.93 15.75
C TYR A 45 3.29 4.24 14.51
N ILE A 46 3.78 3.80 13.35
CA ILE A 46 3.08 3.85 12.07
C ILE A 46 3.13 2.47 11.43
N GLY A 47 2.01 2.03 10.88
CA GLY A 47 1.90 0.74 10.20
C GLY A 47 0.82 -0.17 10.78
N PRO A 48 0.62 -1.35 10.18
CA PRO A 48 1.04 -1.69 8.82
C PRO A 48 0.33 -0.79 7.79
N VAL A 49 1.08 -0.31 6.79
CA VAL A 49 0.57 0.58 5.73
C VAL A 49 0.44 -0.22 4.45
N THR A 50 -0.79 -0.33 3.96
CA THR A 50 -1.10 -0.94 2.66
C THR A 50 -1.72 0.08 1.73
N ILE A 51 -1.13 0.26 0.55
CA ILE A 51 -1.62 1.14 -0.50
C ILE A 51 -2.36 0.30 -1.56
N PRO A 52 -3.69 0.43 -1.68
CA PRO A 52 -4.42 -0.19 -2.77
C PRO A 52 -4.31 0.63 -4.07
N SER A 53 -4.27 -0.04 -5.22
CA SER A 53 -4.40 0.56 -6.55
C SER A 53 -5.38 -0.23 -7.41
N ILE A 54 -6.07 0.47 -8.30
CA ILE A 54 -6.91 -0.10 -9.35
C ILE A 54 -6.47 0.48 -10.69
N GLY A 55 -6.28 -0.37 -11.68
CA GLY A 55 -5.78 0.00 -13.00
C GLY A 55 -6.50 -0.72 -14.13
N VAL A 56 -6.44 -0.12 -15.32
CA VAL A 56 -6.82 -0.75 -16.58
C VAL A 56 -5.60 -0.72 -17.50
N GLU A 57 -5.16 -1.88 -17.95
CA GLU A 57 -4.04 -2.04 -18.88
C GLU A 57 -4.60 -2.49 -20.24
N GLY A 58 -4.05 -1.96 -21.34
CA GLY A 58 -4.49 -2.31 -22.69
C GLY A 58 -3.35 -2.36 -23.71
N ALA A 59 -3.41 -3.31 -24.64
CA ALA A 59 -2.51 -3.43 -25.78
C ALA A 59 -3.32 -3.59 -27.08
N PHE A 60 -2.87 -2.96 -28.16
CA PHE A 60 -3.59 -2.79 -29.43
C PHE A 60 -2.67 -2.93 -30.64
#